data_AF-A0A239CTX0-F1
#
_entry.id   AF-A0A239CTX0-F1
#
_cell.length_a   1.000
_cell.length_b   1.000
_cell.length_c   1.000
_cell.angle_alpha   90.00
_cell.angle_beta   90.00
_cell.angle_gamma   90.00
#
_symmetry.space_group_name_H-M   'P 1'
#
loop_
_entity.id
_entity.type
_entity.pdbx_description
1 polymer ?
#
loop_
_entity_poly.entity_id
_entity_poly.type
_entity_poly.pdbx_seq_one_letter_code
_entity_poly.pdbx_strand_id
1 'polypeptide(L)'
;MKGRMLGILVAGAALLLAACAAQPQYRMVKQGVTQQEASQDHAHCQMQASYVQVADYEYRGTFMEGVNIKQKQQQTYGLCMNSKGYSSVRVQ
;
A
#
# COMPACT_ATOMS: atom_id res chain seq x y z
N MET A 1 34.53 29.82 5.21
CA MET A 1 34.01 28.49 4.81
C MET A 1 32.64 28.15 5.43
N LYS A 2 31.84 29.12 5.90
CA LYS A 2 30.56 28.88 6.60
C LYS A 2 29.32 28.79 5.68
N GLY A 3 29.36 29.40 4.49
CA GLY A 3 28.22 29.44 3.57
C GLY A 3 28.01 28.19 2.70
N ARG A 4 29.04 27.36 2.50
CA ARG A 4 28.96 26.16 1.63
C ARG A 4 28.30 24.94 2.30
N MET A 5 28.36 24.84 3.64
CA MET A 5 27.76 23.72 4.38
C MET A 5 26.23 23.78 4.41
N LEU A 6 25.65 24.99 4.50
CA LEU A 6 24.20 25.18 4.48
C LEU A 6 23.57 24.79 3.13
N GLY A 7 24.25 25.06 2.01
CA GLY A 7 23.74 24.74 0.68
C GLY A 7 23.57 23.24 0.44
N ILE A 8 24.45 22.40 1.01
CA ILE A 8 24.41 20.95 0.84
C ILE A 8 23.26 20.33 1.66
N LEU A 9 23.00 20.84 2.86
CA LEU A 9 21.92 20.37 3.73
C LEU A 9 20.52 20.63 3.13
N VAL A 10 20.32 21.80 2.51
CA VAL A 10 19.04 22.16 1.89
C VAL A 10 18.77 21.35 0.62
N ALA A 11 19.80 21.09 -0.19
CA ALA A 11 19.67 20.24 -1.37
C ALA A 11 19.37 18.76 -1.01
N GLY A 12 19.99 18.24 0.06
CA GLY A 12 19.73 16.89 0.55
C GLY A 12 18.29 16.70 1.06
N ALA A 13 17.74 17.69 1.77
CA ALA A 13 16.36 17.66 2.26
C ALA A 13 15.33 17.73 1.11
N ALA A 14 15.59 18.52 0.07
CA ALA A 14 14.71 18.62 -1.09
C ALA A 14 14.62 17.31 -1.90
N LEU A 15 15.73 16.57 -2.03
CA LEU A 15 15.75 15.27 -2.71
C LEU A 15 15.00 14.18 -1.94
N LEU A 16 15.01 14.23 -0.61
CA LEU A 16 14.26 13.27 0.23
C LEU A 16 12.75 13.50 0.17
N LEU A 17 12.30 14.74 0.05
CA LEU A 17 10.87 15.07 -0.09
C LEU A 17 10.32 14.70 -1.47
N ALA A 18 11.11 14.88 -2.54
CA ALA A 18 10.72 14.51 -3.89
C ALA A 18 10.61 12.99 -4.10
N ALA A 19 11.38 12.19 -3.34
CA ALA A 19 11.37 10.73 -3.46
C ALA A 19 10.08 10.08 -2.90
N CYS A 20 9.40 10.71 -1.94
CA CYS A 20 8.16 10.19 -1.37
C CYS A 20 6.91 10.45 -2.23
N ALA A 21 6.95 11.48 -3.10
CA ALA A 21 5.80 11.83 -3.94
C ALA A 21 5.66 10.95 -5.20
N ALA A 22 6.70 10.19 -5.56
CA ALA A 22 6.74 9.42 -6.81
C ALA A 22 6.25 7.96 -6.67
N GLN A 23 5.78 7.55 -5.49
CA GLN A 23 5.24 6.20 -5.32
C GLN A 23 3.86 6.12 -6.01
N PRO A 24 3.71 5.26 -7.04
CA PRO A 24 2.43 5.13 -7.73
C PRO A 24 1.36 4.65 -6.75
N GLN A 25 0.36 5.48 -6.49
CA GLN A 25 -0.77 5.09 -5.66
C GLN A 25 -1.73 4.27 -6.51
N TYR A 26 -1.92 3.01 -6.16
CA TYR A 26 -2.91 2.17 -6.81
C TYR A 26 -4.25 2.27 -6.08
N ARG A 27 -5.33 2.51 -6.83
CA ARG A 27 -6.69 2.56 -6.30
C ARG A 27 -7.55 1.50 -6.96
N MET A 28 -8.36 0.81 -6.17
CA MET A 28 -9.36 -0.13 -6.68
C MET A 28 -10.59 0.65 -7.13
N VAL A 29 -10.97 0.52 -8.40
CA VAL A 29 -12.12 1.22 -8.99
C VAL A 29 -13.03 0.26 -9.73
N LYS A 30 -14.33 0.51 -9.68
CA LYS A 30 -15.37 -0.21 -10.43
C LYS A 30 -16.33 0.84 -10.99
N GLN A 31 -16.67 0.73 -12.27
CA GLN A 31 -17.59 1.67 -12.91
C GLN A 31 -19.05 1.33 -12.55
N GLY A 32 -19.88 2.37 -12.38
CA GLY A 32 -21.32 2.20 -12.18
C GLY A 32 -21.76 1.75 -10.79
N VAL A 33 -20.87 1.74 -9.78
CA VAL A 33 -21.23 1.47 -8.38
C VAL A 33 -21.42 2.74 -7.58
N THR A 34 -22.32 2.69 -6.62
CA THR A 34 -22.49 3.77 -5.64
C THR A 34 -21.32 3.79 -4.65
N GLN A 35 -21.11 4.93 -3.97
CA GLN A 35 -20.08 5.00 -2.93
C GLN A 35 -20.37 4.07 -1.74
N GLN A 36 -21.64 3.79 -1.45
CA GLN A 36 -22.04 2.92 -0.35
C GLN A 36 -21.76 1.45 -0.66
N GLU A 37 -22.06 0.99 -1.88
CA GLU A 37 -21.67 -0.36 -2.31
C GLU A 37 -20.16 -0.52 -2.33
N ALA A 38 -19.43 0.49 -2.80
CA ALA A 38 -17.98 0.48 -2.76
C ALA A 38 -17.45 0.36 -1.33
N SER A 39 -17.92 1.18 -0.39
CA SER A 39 -17.45 1.11 0.99
C SER A 39 -17.77 -0.24 1.65
N GLN A 40 -18.92 -0.83 1.36
CA GLN A 40 -19.29 -2.16 1.85
C GLN A 40 -18.39 -3.26 1.29
N ASP A 41 -18.10 -3.22 -0.01
CA ASP A 41 -17.16 -4.15 -0.65
C ASP A 41 -15.75 -4.03 -0.09
N HIS A 42 -15.28 -2.79 0.08
CA HIS A 42 -13.99 -2.48 0.71
C HIS A 42 -13.91 -3.04 2.13
N ALA A 43 -14.93 -2.82 2.96
CA ALA A 43 -14.99 -3.32 4.33
C ALA A 43 -15.00 -4.86 4.38
N HIS A 44 -15.79 -5.50 3.50
CA HIS A 44 -15.84 -6.96 3.40
C HIS A 44 -14.47 -7.54 3.04
N CYS A 45 -13.81 -7.00 2.01
CA CYS A 45 -12.51 -7.49 1.58
C CYS A 45 -11.39 -7.20 2.59
N GLN A 46 -11.46 -6.07 3.31
CA GLN A 46 -10.52 -5.78 4.40
C GLN A 46 -10.68 -6.76 5.56
N MET A 47 -11.92 -7.09 5.91
CA MET A 47 -12.22 -8.08 6.94
C MET A 47 -11.75 -9.48 6.52
N GLN A 48 -11.95 -9.89 5.27
CA GLN A 48 -11.44 -11.16 4.78
C GLN A 48 -9.90 -11.21 4.82
N ALA A 49 -9.24 -10.12 4.43
CA ALA A 49 -7.79 -10.03 4.47
C ALA A 49 -7.24 -10.13 5.90
N SER A 50 -7.92 -9.55 6.90
CA SER A 50 -7.43 -9.54 8.30
C SER A 50 -7.37 -10.93 8.96
N TYR A 51 -8.08 -11.92 8.41
CA TYR A 51 -7.94 -13.31 8.85
C TYR A 51 -6.60 -13.94 8.48
N VAL A 52 -5.84 -13.35 7.54
CA VAL A 52 -4.49 -13.80 7.24
C VAL A 52 -3.56 -13.34 8.36
N GLN A 53 -3.16 -14.28 9.22
CA GLN A 53 -2.30 -14.01 10.38
C GLN A 53 -1.03 -14.86 10.40
N VAL A 54 -0.81 -15.67 9.36
CA VAL A 54 0.27 -16.65 9.34
C VAL A 54 1.29 -16.29 8.26
N ALA A 55 2.54 -16.13 8.70
CA ALA A 55 3.66 -15.99 7.80
C ALA A 55 4.04 -17.31 7.13
N ASP A 56 4.66 -17.22 5.94
CA ASP A 56 5.32 -18.35 5.31
C ASP A 56 6.42 -18.90 6.22
N TYR A 57 6.66 -20.21 6.11
CA TYR A 57 7.62 -20.94 6.95
C TYR A 57 9.00 -20.27 7.00
N GLU A 58 9.45 -19.73 5.86
CA GLU A 58 10.74 -19.05 5.72
C GLU A 58 10.88 -17.75 6.53
N TYR A 59 9.77 -17.08 6.87
CA TYR A 59 9.80 -15.82 7.63
C TYR A 59 9.40 -15.98 9.09
N ARG A 60 8.94 -17.16 9.52
CA ARG A 60 8.52 -17.40 10.90
C ARG A 60 9.68 -17.23 11.88
N GLY A 61 9.48 -16.44 12.93
CA GLY A 61 10.50 -16.13 13.92
C GLY A 61 11.55 -15.11 13.45
N THR A 62 11.39 -14.55 12.26
CA THR A 62 12.27 -13.49 11.72
C THR A 62 11.64 -12.12 11.91
N PHE A 63 12.45 -11.06 11.80
CA PHE A 63 11.96 -9.68 11.79
C PHE A 63 11.01 -9.38 10.60
N MET A 64 11.01 -10.22 9.56
CA MET A 64 10.15 -10.08 8.38
C MET A 64 8.78 -10.75 8.53
N GLU A 65 8.51 -11.45 9.64
CA GLU A 65 7.25 -12.17 9.86
C GLU A 65 6.03 -11.24 9.68
N GLY A 66 6.04 -10.08 10.33
CA GLY A 66 4.96 -9.09 10.22
C GLY A 66 4.83 -8.51 8.82
N VAL A 67 5.95 -8.34 8.10
CA VAL A 67 5.96 -7.82 6.72
C VAL A 67 5.32 -8.83 5.78
N ASN A 68 5.67 -10.11 5.90
CA ASN A 68 5.09 -11.18 5.09
C ASN A 68 3.57 -11.29 5.32
N ILE A 69 3.13 -11.25 6.59
CA ILE A 69 1.70 -11.24 6.92
C ILE A 69 1.01 -10.03 6.25
N LYS A 70 1.56 -8.82 6.40
CA LYS A 70 0.99 -7.61 5.81
C LYS A 70 0.91 -7.67 4.29
N GLN A 71 1.95 -8.19 3.64
CA GLN A 71 1.96 -8.38 2.19
C GLN A 71 0.85 -9.35 1.75
N LYS A 72 0.69 -10.47 2.45
CA LYS A 72 -0.40 -11.42 2.16
C LYS A 72 -1.77 -10.80 2.39
N GLN A 73 -1.97 -10.04 3.47
CA GLN A 73 -3.22 -9.31 3.71
C GLN A 73 -3.55 -8.38 2.53
N GLN A 74 -2.57 -7.63 2.01
CA GLN A 74 -2.77 -6.76 0.85
C GLN A 74 -3.11 -7.56 -0.42
N GLN A 75 -2.45 -8.69 -0.65
CA GLN A 75 -2.75 -9.58 -1.78
C GLN A 75 -4.17 -10.16 -1.68
N THR A 76 -4.56 -10.68 -0.51
CA THR A 76 -5.92 -11.20 -0.26
C THR A 76 -6.97 -10.13 -0.47
N TYR A 77 -6.74 -8.92 0.04
CA TYR A 77 -7.61 -7.77 -0.20
C TYR A 77 -7.74 -7.48 -1.70
N GLY A 78 -6.62 -7.43 -2.43
CA GLY A 78 -6.61 -7.19 -3.87
C GLY A 78 -7.37 -8.24 -4.66
N LEU A 79 -7.18 -9.53 -4.33
CA LEU A 79 -7.89 -10.64 -4.97
C LEU A 79 -9.41 -10.58 -4.70
N CYS A 80 -9.82 -10.27 -3.48
CA CYS A 80 -11.24 -10.10 -3.13
C CYS A 80 -11.88 -8.93 -3.88
N MET A 81 -11.20 -7.79 -3.98
CA MET A 81 -11.70 -6.64 -4.74
C MET A 81 -11.78 -6.97 -6.25
N ASN A 82 -10.78 -7.66 -6.79
CA ASN A 82 -10.78 -8.11 -8.19
C ASN A 82 -11.95 -9.06 -8.48
N SER A 83 -12.27 -10.01 -7.58
CA SER A 83 -13.39 -10.93 -7.79
C SER A 83 -14.75 -10.23 -7.75
N LYS A 84 -14.84 -9.08 -7.07
CA LYS A 84 -16.03 -8.20 -7.08
C LYS A 84 -16.12 -7.28 -8.30
N GLY A 85 -15.15 -7.38 -9.23
CA GLY A 85 -15.10 -6.60 -10.47
C GLY A 85 -14.42 -5.24 -10.35
N TYR A 86 -13.66 -5.00 -9.28
CA TYR A 86 -12.79 -3.81 -9.21
C TYR A 86 -11.51 -4.07 -9.99
N SER A 87 -10.95 -3.01 -10.55
CA SER A 87 -9.66 -3.01 -11.21
C SER A 87 -8.70 -2.08 -10.49
N SER A 88 -7.44 -2.49 -10.39
CA SER A 88 -6.38 -1.63 -9.86
C SER A 88 -5.96 -0.63 -10.93
N VAL A 89 -6.19 0.66 -10.66
CA VAL A 89 -5.72 1.74 -11.53
C VAL A 89 -4.60 2.51 -10.84
N ARG A 90 -3.56 2.82 -11.61
CA ARG A 90 -2.48 3.69 -11.16
C ARG A 90 -2.99 5.13 -11.15
N VAL A 91 -3.05 5.73 -9.97
CA VAL A 91 -3.33 7.15 -9.77
C VAL A 91 -1.97 7.85 -9.79
N GLN A 92 -1.78 8.74 -10.76
CA GLN A 92 -0.59 9.60 -10.89
C GLN A 92 -0.83 10.92 -10.18
#